data_AF-A0A949PFC8-F1
#
_entry.id   AF-A0A949PFC8-F1
#
_cell.length_a   1.000
_cell.length_b   1.000
_cell.length_c   1.000
_cell.angle_alpha   90.00
_cell.angle_beta   90.00
_cell.angle_gamma   90.00
#
_symmetry.space_group_name_H-M   'P 1'
#
loop_
_entity.id
_entity.type
_entity.pdbx_description
1 polymer ?
#
loop_
_entity_poly.entity_id
_entity_poly.type
_entity_poly.pdbx_seq_one_letter_code
_entity_poly.pdbx_strand_id
1 'polypeptide(L)' 'LTNRNQNGFIAQEVQKLFPELVSEKKNEQGDSFLTLRYDAFGVLAIKTIQEQQKEIASLKEEVSELKKLEARIIALENK' A
#
# COMPACT_ATOMS: atom_id res chain seq x y z
N LEU A 1 1.74 -35.16 8.01
CA LEU A 1 1.25 -33.84 7.55
C LEU A 1 2.28 -32.81 7.97
N THR A 2 2.99 -32.18 7.03
CA THR A 2 3.98 -31.14 7.34
C THR A 2 3.29 -29.79 7.46
N ASN A 3 3.33 -29.20 8.66
CA ASN A 3 2.85 -27.84 8.89
C ASN A 3 3.81 -26.87 8.20
N ARG A 4 3.38 -26.25 7.10
CA ARG A 4 4.14 -25.21 6.39
C ARG A 4 3.53 -23.86 6.71
N ASN A 5 4.28 -23.01 7.42
CA ASN A 5 3.92 -21.62 7.58
C ASN A 5 3.97 -20.92 6.22
N GLN A 6 2.88 -20.29 5.83
CA GLN A 6 2.80 -19.47 4.62
C GLN A 6 2.37 -18.06 5.00
N ASN A 7 3.09 -17.07 4.50
CA ASN A 7 2.67 -15.67 4.59
C ASN A 7 1.74 -15.38 3.43
N GLY A 8 0.58 -14.79 3.72
CA GLY A 8 -0.44 -14.46 2.73
C GLY A 8 -1.44 -13.47 3.30
N PHE A 9 -2.47 -13.16 2.51
CA PHE A 9 -3.52 -12.25 2.91
C PHE A 9 -4.83 -12.99 3.17
N ILE A 10 -5.68 -12.41 4.04
CA ILE A 10 -7.06 -12.85 4.23
C ILE A 10 -7.89 -12.22 3.11
N ALA A 11 -8.54 -13.05 2.28
CA ALA A 11 -9.27 -12.59 1.10
C ALA A 11 -10.39 -11.59 1.45
N GLN A 12 -11.05 -11.76 2.60
CA GLN A 12 -12.10 -10.87 3.11
C GLN A 12 -11.56 -9.50 3.51
N GLU A 13 -10.30 -9.41 3.98
CA GLU A 13 -9.67 -8.13 4.31
C GLU A 13 -9.25 -7.41 3.03
N VAL A 14 -8.66 -8.15 2.08
CA VAL A 14 -8.30 -7.61 0.77
C VAL A 14 -9.53 -7.11 0.03
N GLN A 15 -10.66 -7.83 0.08
CA GLN A 15 -11.89 -7.46 -0.62
C GLN A 15 -12.41 -6.07 -0.25
N LYS A 16 -12.17 -5.62 0.99
CA LYS A 16 -12.61 -4.30 1.47
C LYS A 16 -11.85 -3.15 0.81
N LEU A 17 -10.61 -3.39 0.39
CA LEU A 17 -9.71 -2.37 -0.15
C LEU A 17 -9.49 -2.53 -1.66
N PHE A 18 -9.38 -3.78 -2.13
CA PHE A 18 -9.05 -4.18 -3.49
C PHE A 18 -9.97 -5.32 -3.96
N PRO A 19 -11.29 -5.08 -4.11
CA PRO A 19 -12.26 -6.10 -4.51
C PRO A 19 -11.89 -6.77 -5.85
N GLU A 20 -11.21 -6.08 -6.75
CA GLU A 20 -10.74 -6.57 -8.05
C GLU A 20 -9.66 -7.67 -7.96
N LEU A 21 -8.98 -7.77 -6.82
CA LEU A 21 -8.00 -8.81 -6.53
C LEU A 21 -8.63 -10.07 -5.93
N VAL A 22 -9.93 -10.04 -5.65
CA VAL A 22 -10.64 -11.15 -5.01
C VAL A 22 -11.57 -11.80 -6.04
N SER A 23 -11.69 -13.13 -5.97
CA SER A 23 -12.62 -13.89 -6.79
C SER A 23 -13.35 -14.91 -5.94
N GLU A 24 -14.60 -15.17 -6.28
CA GLU A 24 -15.39 -16.24 -5.68
C GLU A 24 -15.23 -17.52 -6.52
N LYS A 25 -15.00 -18.65 -5.86
CA LYS A 25 -14.92 -19.98 -6.47
C LYS A 25 -15.87 -20.92 -5.75
N LYS A 26 -16.30 -21.96 -6.45
CA LYS A 26 -17.10 -23.04 -5.86
C LYS A 26 -16.26 -24.31 -5.73
N ASN A 27 -16.43 -25.02 -4.63
CA ASN A 27 -15.88 -26.37 -4.48
C ASN A 27 -16.77 -27.38 -5.24
N GLU A 28 -16.36 -28.65 -5.27
CA GLU A 28 -17.12 -29.74 -5.93
C GLU A 28 -18.50 -29.99 -5.31
N GLN A 29 -18.70 -29.55 -4.06
CA GLN A 29 -19.96 -29.66 -3.31
C GLN A 29 -20.90 -28.47 -3.56
N GLY A 30 -20.44 -27.45 -4.30
CA GLY A 30 -21.19 -26.25 -4.62
C GLY A 30 -21.03 -25.09 -3.64
N ASP A 31 -20.25 -25.26 -2.56
CA ASP A 31 -20.00 -24.19 -1.59
C ASP A 31 -19.07 -23.13 -2.17
N SER A 32 -19.43 -21.87 -1.95
CA SER A 32 -18.65 -20.71 -2.35
C SER A 32 -17.54 -20.38 -1.35
N PHE A 33 -16.38 -19.97 -1.87
CA PHE A 33 -15.27 -19.43 -1.08
C PHE A 33 -14.53 -18.32 -1.84
N LEU A 34 -13.92 -17.40 -1.09
CA LEU A 34 -13.12 -16.31 -1.65
C LEU A 34 -11.66 -16.75 -1.84
N THR A 35 -11.07 -16.31 -2.93
CA THR A 35 -9.66 -16.53 -3.28
C THR A 35 -9.02 -15.25 -3.81
N LEU A 36 -7.69 -15.24 -3.87
CA LEU A 36 -6.89 -14.09 -4.28
C LEU A 36 -6.26 -14.29 -5.65
N ARG A 37 -6.28 -13.23 -6.46
CA ARG A 37 -5.60 -13.14 -7.76
C ARG A 37 -4.17 -12.61 -7.58
N TYR A 38 -3.29 -13.47 -7.07
CA TYR A 38 -1.89 -13.11 -6.76
C TYR A 38 -1.08 -12.63 -7.98
N ASP A 39 -1.47 -13.04 -9.19
CA ASP A 39 -0.92 -12.57 -10.46
C ASP A 39 -1.12 -11.06 -10.68
N ALA A 40 -2.25 -10.51 -10.23
CA ALA A 40 -2.57 -9.10 -10.37
C ALA A 40 -1.87 -8.20 -9.32
N PHE A 41 -1.41 -8.75 -8.20
CA PHE A 41 -0.75 -7.98 -7.13
C PHE A 41 0.54 -7.31 -7.61
N GLY A 42 1.33 -7.97 -8.47
CA GLY A 42 2.60 -7.43 -8.93
C GLY A 42 2.44 -6.12 -9.69
N VAL A 43 1.48 -6.05 -10.62
CA VAL A 43 1.20 -4.85 -11.42
C VAL A 43 0.68 -3.73 -10.51
N LEU A 44 -0.27 -4.04 -9.63
CA LEU A 44 -0.81 -3.06 -8.69
C LEU A 44 0.28 -2.51 -7.76
N ALA A 45 1.08 -3.39 -7.15
CA ALA A 45 2.14 -3.00 -6.23
C ALA A 45 3.17 -2.07 -6.89
N ILE A 46 3.60 -2.37 -8.12
CA ILE A 46 4.53 -1.51 -8.86
C ILE A 46 3.91 -0.12 -9.08
N LYS A 47 2.64 -0.06 -9.52
CA LYS A 47 1.95 1.21 -9.74
C LYS A 47 1.81 2.02 -8.46
N THR A 48 1.39 1.38 -7.37
CA THR A 48 1.27 2.01 -6.05
C THR A 48 2.61 2.51 -5.53
N ILE A 49 3.70 1.73 -5.68
CA ILE A 49 5.06 2.16 -5.30
C ILE A 49 5.49 3.41 -6.10
N GLN A 50 5.20 3.45 -7.41
CA GLN A 50 5.51 4.62 -8.23
C GLN A 50 4.76 5.87 -7.77
N GLU A 51 3.48 5.75 -7.42
CA GLU A 51 2.68 6.86 -6.90
C GLU A 51 3.16 7.30 -5.52
N GLN A 52 3.43 6.35 -4.63
CA GLN A 52 3.99 6.62 -3.32
C GLN A 52 5.36 7.30 -3.40
N GLN A 53 6.19 6.96 -4.40
CA GLN A 53 7.48 7.62 -4.60
C GLN A 53 7.34 9.09 -5.01
N LYS A 54 6.29 9.44 -5.74
CA LYS A 54 5.97 10.85 -6.07
C LYS A 54 5.53 11.61 -4.83
N GLU A 55 4.67 11.00 -4.02
CA GLU A 55 4.23 11.58 -2.74
C GLU A 55 5.42 11.84 -1.81
N ILE A 56 6.32 10.86 -1.68
CA ILE A 56 7.55 11.01 -0.89
C ILE A 56 8.43 12.16 -1.41
N ALA A 57 8.55 12.32 -2.73
CA ALA A 57 9.31 13.43 -3.30
C ALA A 57 8.68 14.79 -2.96
N SER A 58 7.36 14.90 -3.09
CA SER A 58 6.58 16.10 -2.74
C SER A 58 6.74 16.46 -1.25
N LEU A 59 6.56 15.49 -0.36
CA LEU A 59 6.70 15.69 1.08
C LEU A 59 8.14 16.10 1.46
N LYS A 60 9.15 15.55 0.80
CA LYS A 60 10.56 15.94 1.03
C LYS A 60 10.84 17.38 0.61
N GLU A 61 10.25 17.82 -0.49
CA GLU A 61 10.35 19.21 -0.94
C GLU A 61 9.67 20.16 0.04
N GLU A 62 8.46 19.83 0.48
CA GLU A 62 7.72 20.64 1.45
C GLU A 62 8.46 20.76 2.79
N VAL A 63 9.01 19.66 3.30
CA VAL A 63 9.87 19.66 4.50
C VAL A 63 11.13 20.52 4.30
N SER A 64 11.72 20.53 3.11
CA SER A 64 12.88 21.36 2.79
C SER A 64 12.54 22.85 2.86
N GLU A 65 11.40 23.25 2.28
CA GLU A 65 10.94 24.64 2.33
C GLU A 65 10.55 25.08 3.74
N LEU A 66 9.88 24.22 4.51
CA LEU A 66 9.56 24.50 5.91
C LEU A 66 10.83 24.74 6.74
N LYS A 67 11.87 23.94 6.55
CA LYS A 67 13.17 24.12 7.24
C LYS A 67 13.85 25.44 6.87
N LYS A 68 13.76 25.87 5.61
CA LYS A 68 14.29 27.18 5.19
C LYS A 68 13.54 28.33 5.85
N LEU A 69 12.22 28.23 5.94
CA LEU A 69 11.38 29.23 6.61
C LEU A 69 11.71 29.32 8.11
N GLU A 70 11.81 28.17 8.78
CA GLU A 70 12.20 28.08 10.19
C GLU A 70 13.57 28.75 10.43
N ALA A 71 14.58 28.43 9.62
CA ALA A 71 15.90 29.06 9.74
C ALA A 71 15.85 30.58 9.55
N ARG A 72 15.01 31.07 8.63
CA ARG A 72 14.83 32.52 8.42
C ARG A 72 14.17 33.20 9.61
N ILE A 73 13.17 32.57 10.23
CA ILE A 73 12.50 33.09 11.44
C ILE A 73 13.52 33.19 12.58
N ILE A 74 14.28 32.11 12.84
CA ILE A 74 15.32 32.10 13.89
C ILE A 74 16.34 33.22 13.66
N ALA A 75 16.76 33.47 12.42
CA ALA A 75 17.71 34.53 12.10
C ALA A 75 17.14 35.95 12.30
N LEU A 76 15.81 36.12 12.25
CA LEU A 76 15.14 37.39 12.51
C LEU A 76 14.87 37.60 14.00
N GLU A 77 14.57 36.54 14.76
CA GLU A 77 14.32 36.60 16.20
C GLU A 77 15.60 36.87 17.02
N ASN A 78 16.77 36.50 16.49
CA ASN A 78 18.07 36.72 17.14
C ASN A 78 18.75 38.06 16.77
N LYS A 79 18.04 38.96 16.09
CA LYS A 79 18.48 40.33 15.80
C LYS A 79 17.86 41.32 16.76
#